data_AF-A0A426QDU3-F1
#
_entry.id   AF-A0A426QDU3-F1
#
_cell.length_a   1.000
_cell.length_b   1.000
_cell.length_c   1.000
_cell.angle_alpha   90.00
_cell.angle_beta   90.00
_cell.angle_gamma   90.00
#
_symmetry.space_group_name_H-M   'P 1'
#
loop_
_entity.id
_entity.type
_entity.pdbx_description
1 polymer ?
#
loop_
_entity_poly.entity_id
_entity_poly.type
_entity_poly.pdbx_seq_one_letter_code
_entity_poly.pdbx_strand_id
1 'polypeptide(L)'
;MQDEWSSLRDSVQHNCHISDAAHAGDYTLCVYLMKMREFYRWEKGYAYADSLPHQEVGDWLREREQLWEDLEASDFVSLPLEDQALDPLEAEQVNTRLLPQGLVYSAGYGQRAKPHFFLGRLDRHEDTGEYRLIVAGEEFARDLTSPPAMSQNGTIFIRRQALRQMIWEKMEEWRWNRLDNPMGRAIRAYDFEHDPDGSLDTMAEAQIDTFILHEIGEVQCGRELGPEWEEMLASFPRSRAEIQARAVRDNLADALSTLPRLLDKADAASLHFYFATLTNMRKSLTPSLVDAYQTWHREGNDSVLKAIIQRSQSHWRRVAEAVLEDFRRHGRGSMERIPDLIETNAL
;
A
#
# COMPACT_ATOMS: atom_id res chain seq x y z
N MET A 1 -5.24 -14.61 -21.51
CA MET A 1 -5.90 -13.45 -22.15
C MET A 1 -5.84 -13.65 -23.64
N GLN A 2 -6.95 -13.44 -24.34
CA GLN A 2 -6.98 -13.39 -25.81
C GLN A 2 -6.13 -12.20 -26.31
N ASP A 3 -5.55 -12.32 -27.50
CA ASP A 3 -4.67 -11.34 -28.16
C ASP A 3 -5.21 -9.89 -28.18
N GLU A 4 -6.52 -9.71 -27.97
CA GLU A 4 -7.27 -8.45 -28.00
C GLU A 4 -6.70 -7.34 -27.10
N TRP A 5 -6.16 -7.68 -25.92
CA TRP A 5 -5.67 -6.69 -24.94
C TRP A 5 -4.14 -6.56 -24.92
N SER A 6 -3.44 -7.21 -25.85
CA SER A 6 -1.97 -7.21 -25.91
C SER A 6 -1.40 -5.79 -26.03
N SER A 7 -1.91 -5.00 -26.97
CA SER A 7 -1.47 -3.61 -27.17
C SER A 7 -1.71 -2.74 -25.93
N LEU A 8 -2.84 -2.90 -25.24
CA LEU A 8 -3.12 -2.15 -24.02
C LEU A 8 -2.14 -2.54 -22.91
N ARG A 9 -1.96 -3.84 -22.66
CA ARG A 9 -1.01 -4.34 -21.67
C ARG A 9 0.39 -3.79 -21.92
N ASP A 10 0.84 -3.83 -23.16
CA ASP A 10 2.18 -3.39 -23.53
C ASP A 10 2.33 -1.86 -23.33
N SER A 11 1.32 -1.06 -23.67
CA SER A 11 1.30 0.39 -23.39
C SER A 11 1.28 0.71 -21.88
N VAL A 12 0.49 -0.04 -21.09
CA VAL A 12 0.50 0.13 -19.63
C VAL A 12 1.86 -0.22 -19.06
N GLN A 13 2.43 -1.36 -19.45
CA GLN A 13 3.74 -1.79 -18.97
C GLN A 13 4.87 -0.83 -19.38
N HIS A 14 4.77 -0.24 -20.57
CA HIS A 14 5.66 0.81 -21.03
C HIS A 14 5.60 2.06 -20.13
N ASN A 15 4.40 2.52 -19.77
CA ASN A 15 4.23 3.63 -18.83
C ASN A 15 4.76 3.30 -17.43
N CYS A 16 4.62 2.05 -16.98
CA CYS A 16 5.28 1.60 -15.75
C CYS A 16 6.81 1.73 -15.84
N HIS A 17 7.42 1.37 -16.97
CA HIS A 17 8.86 1.51 -17.16
C HIS A 17 9.34 2.96 -17.21
N ILE A 18 8.57 3.86 -17.83
CA ILE A 18 8.87 5.30 -17.81
C ILE A 18 8.85 5.80 -16.36
N SER A 19 7.82 5.43 -15.59
CA SER A 19 7.73 5.80 -14.18
C SER A 19 8.89 5.22 -13.34
N ASP A 20 9.20 3.94 -13.52
CA ASP A 20 10.28 3.31 -12.77
C ASP A 20 11.65 3.86 -13.16
N ALA A 21 11.89 4.17 -14.44
CA ALA A 21 13.14 4.78 -14.90
C ALA A 21 13.42 6.12 -14.19
N ALA A 22 12.41 7.00 -14.10
CA ALA A 22 12.53 8.30 -13.44
C ALA A 22 12.70 8.22 -11.91
N HIS A 23 12.40 7.08 -11.30
CA HIS A 23 12.34 6.92 -9.84
C HIS A 23 13.17 5.77 -9.28
N ALA A 24 13.84 4.96 -10.09
CA ALA A 24 14.66 3.84 -9.61
C ALA A 24 15.80 4.31 -8.68
N GLY A 25 16.35 5.50 -8.95
CA GLY A 25 17.37 6.14 -8.13
C GLY A 25 16.91 6.57 -6.72
N ASP A 26 15.62 6.52 -6.42
CA ASP A 26 15.08 6.83 -5.08
C ASP A 26 15.38 5.75 -4.03
N TYR A 27 15.83 4.56 -4.46
CA TYR A 27 16.12 3.41 -3.60
C TYR A 27 17.59 3.31 -3.23
N THR A 28 17.87 2.77 -2.04
CA THR A 28 19.22 2.29 -1.74
C THR A 28 19.51 1.01 -2.51
N LEU A 29 20.80 0.75 -2.80
CA LEU A 29 21.21 -0.41 -3.63
C LEU A 29 20.61 -1.74 -3.16
N CYS A 30 20.64 -2.03 -1.85
CA CYS A 30 20.09 -3.28 -1.33
C CYS A 30 18.58 -3.39 -1.55
N VAL A 31 17.84 -2.29 -1.33
CA VAL A 31 16.38 -2.26 -1.55
C VAL A 31 16.05 -2.39 -3.03
N TYR A 32 16.80 -1.70 -3.88
CA TYR A 32 16.68 -1.77 -5.33
C TYR A 32 16.87 -3.21 -5.84
N LEU A 33 17.97 -3.88 -5.46
CA LEU A 33 18.25 -5.25 -5.89
C LEU A 33 17.19 -6.25 -5.42
N MET A 34 16.67 -6.10 -4.20
CA MET A 34 15.55 -6.93 -3.72
C MET A 34 14.30 -6.73 -4.56
N LYS A 35 13.94 -5.48 -4.88
CA LYS A 35 12.79 -5.17 -5.73
C LYS A 35 12.95 -5.72 -7.15
N MET A 36 14.13 -5.56 -7.74
CA MET A 36 14.44 -6.08 -9.08
C MET A 36 14.31 -7.60 -9.14
N ARG A 37 14.77 -8.31 -8.09
CA ARG A 37 14.64 -9.75 -7.99
C ARG A 37 13.17 -10.19 -7.99
N GLU A 38 12.32 -9.53 -7.20
CA GLU A 38 10.88 -9.86 -7.16
C GLU A 38 10.14 -9.42 -8.44
N PHE A 39 10.60 -8.35 -9.09
CA PHE A 39 10.06 -7.93 -10.38
C PHE A 39 10.38 -8.94 -11.49
N TYR A 40 11.61 -9.48 -11.52
CA TYR A 40 11.96 -10.62 -12.38
C TYR A 40 11.09 -11.85 -12.09
N ARG A 41 10.89 -12.19 -10.81
CA ARG A 41 10.04 -13.32 -10.39
C ARG A 41 8.64 -13.18 -10.98
N TRP A 42 8.03 -12.01 -10.82
CA TRP A 42 6.70 -11.71 -11.37
C TRP A 42 6.70 -11.80 -12.90
N GLU A 43 7.62 -11.12 -13.58
CA GLU A 43 7.63 -11.05 -15.05
C GLU A 43 7.83 -12.42 -15.71
N LYS A 44 8.64 -13.29 -15.09
CA LYS A 44 8.89 -14.65 -15.59
C LYS A 44 7.90 -15.70 -15.06
N GLY A 45 7.00 -15.32 -14.17
CA GLY A 45 5.97 -16.20 -13.62
C GLY A 45 6.50 -17.31 -12.70
N TYR A 46 7.61 -17.08 -12.00
CA TYR A 46 8.14 -18.02 -11.01
C TYR A 46 7.25 -18.05 -9.76
N ALA A 47 7.01 -19.23 -9.19
CA ALA A 47 6.35 -19.36 -7.89
C ALA A 47 7.23 -18.78 -6.78
N TYR A 48 6.69 -18.40 -5.63
CA TYR A 48 7.48 -17.71 -4.60
C TYR A 48 8.58 -18.58 -3.98
N ALA A 49 8.31 -19.87 -3.83
CA ALA A 49 9.27 -20.85 -3.31
C ALA A 49 10.39 -21.22 -4.31
N ASP A 50 10.27 -20.83 -5.58
CA ASP A 50 11.26 -21.18 -6.60
C ASP A 50 12.58 -20.43 -6.37
N SER A 51 13.69 -21.15 -6.53
CA SER A 51 15.01 -20.55 -6.64
C SER A 51 15.15 -19.85 -7.99
N LEU A 52 15.61 -18.60 -7.98
CA LEU A 52 15.82 -17.85 -9.21
C LEU A 52 17.24 -18.08 -9.76
N PRO A 53 17.40 -18.33 -11.06
CA PRO A 53 18.71 -18.53 -11.69
C PRO A 53 19.55 -17.25 -11.67
N HIS A 54 20.64 -17.22 -10.90
CA HIS A 54 21.45 -16.01 -10.67
C HIS A 54 21.95 -15.35 -11.97
N GLN A 55 22.40 -16.15 -12.95
CA GLN A 55 22.92 -15.62 -14.21
C GLN A 55 21.82 -14.94 -15.02
N GLU A 56 20.65 -15.58 -15.16
CA GLU A 56 19.53 -15.01 -15.91
C GLU A 56 18.96 -13.77 -15.24
N VAL A 57 18.90 -13.74 -13.90
CA VAL A 57 18.51 -12.54 -13.15
C VAL A 57 19.49 -11.40 -13.43
N GLY A 58 20.80 -11.68 -13.42
CA GLY A 58 21.83 -10.68 -13.72
C GLY A 58 21.82 -10.18 -15.16
N ASP A 59 21.52 -11.05 -16.12
CA ASP A 59 21.37 -10.69 -17.53
C ASP A 59 20.13 -9.83 -17.75
N TRP A 60 18.99 -10.25 -17.21
CA TRP A 60 17.74 -9.50 -17.25
C TRP A 60 17.84 -8.14 -16.56
N LEU A 61 18.55 -8.04 -15.43
CA LEU A 61 18.73 -6.78 -14.70
C LEU A 61 19.48 -5.76 -15.57
N ARG A 62 20.53 -6.20 -16.29
CA ARG A 62 21.27 -5.33 -17.22
C ARG A 62 20.41 -4.87 -18.39
N GLU A 63 19.61 -5.77 -18.97
CA GLU A 63 18.66 -5.41 -20.02
C GLU A 63 17.60 -4.41 -19.53
N ARG A 64 17.12 -4.59 -18.29
CA ARG A 64 16.15 -3.68 -17.66
C ARG A 64 16.73 -2.30 -17.43
N GLU A 65 17.95 -2.23 -16.92
CA GLU A 65 18.63 -0.97 -16.66
C GLU A 65 18.89 -0.22 -17.96
N GLN A 66 19.34 -0.92 -19.02
CA GLN A 66 19.50 -0.29 -20.33
C GLN A 66 18.18 0.26 -20.88
N LEU A 67 17.10 -0.50 -20.76
CA LEU A 67 15.76 -0.03 -21.15
C LEU A 67 15.35 1.23 -20.38
N TRP A 68 15.61 1.28 -19.07
CA TRP A 68 15.24 2.44 -18.25
C TRP A 68 16.10 3.66 -18.53
N GLU A 69 17.39 3.50 -18.81
CA GLU A 69 18.25 4.60 -19.28
C GLU A 69 17.68 5.26 -20.55
N ASP A 70 17.13 4.46 -21.47
CA ASP A 70 16.53 4.96 -22.71
C ASP A 70 15.17 5.67 -22.47
N LEU A 71 14.48 5.37 -21.36
CA LEU A 71 13.13 5.85 -21.06
C LEU A 71 13.06 6.98 -20.03
N GLU A 72 14.13 7.26 -19.28
CA GLU A 72 14.12 8.17 -18.12
C GLU A 72 13.52 9.56 -18.42
N ALA A 73 13.73 10.07 -19.64
CA ALA A 73 13.23 11.37 -20.08
C ALA A 73 12.02 11.29 -21.05
N SER A 74 11.39 10.13 -21.17
CA SER A 74 10.23 9.93 -22.06
C SER A 74 8.93 10.38 -21.42
N ASP A 75 8.01 10.91 -22.23
CA ASP A 75 6.64 11.20 -21.81
C ASP A 75 5.79 9.91 -21.80
N PHE A 76 4.78 9.87 -20.94
CA PHE A 76 3.83 8.76 -20.92
C PHE A 76 3.05 8.65 -22.23
N VAL A 77 2.81 7.42 -22.67
CA VAL A 77 2.05 7.13 -23.89
C VAL A 77 0.57 6.96 -23.58
N SER A 78 -0.28 7.37 -24.51
CA SER A 78 -1.72 7.13 -24.43
C SER A 78 -2.04 5.63 -24.51
N LEU A 79 -3.11 5.23 -23.84
CA LEU A 79 -3.58 3.86 -23.80
C LEU A 79 -4.47 3.56 -25.01
N PRO A 80 -4.15 2.53 -25.83
CA PRO A 80 -4.96 2.15 -26.97
C PRO A 80 -6.16 1.34 -26.49
N LEU A 81 -7.35 1.96 -26.52
CA LEU A 81 -8.61 1.32 -26.14
C LEU A 81 -9.63 1.50 -27.27
N GLU A 82 -9.81 0.43 -28.06
CA GLU A 82 -10.66 0.42 -29.25
C GLU A 82 -10.29 1.56 -30.21
N ASP A 83 -11.25 2.44 -30.54
CA ASP A 83 -11.08 3.54 -31.49
C ASP A 83 -10.49 4.82 -30.86
N GLN A 84 -10.10 4.79 -29.58
CA GLN A 84 -9.63 5.98 -28.86
C GLN A 84 -8.33 5.75 -28.10
N ALA A 85 -7.41 6.70 -28.26
CA ALA A 85 -6.26 6.86 -27.39
C ALA A 85 -6.68 7.64 -26.13
N LEU A 86 -6.59 7.02 -24.96
CA LEU A 86 -6.91 7.66 -23.67
C LEU A 86 -5.64 8.13 -22.96
N ASP A 87 -5.75 9.22 -22.21
CA ASP A 87 -4.68 9.65 -21.29
C ASP A 87 -4.45 8.56 -20.23
N PRO A 88 -3.20 8.16 -19.94
CA PRO A 88 -2.92 7.11 -18.96
C PRO A 88 -3.35 7.48 -17.54
N LEU A 89 -3.52 8.76 -17.19
CA LEU A 89 -3.98 9.16 -15.86
C LEU A 89 -5.51 9.13 -15.71
N GLU A 90 -6.26 8.95 -16.80
CA GLU A 90 -7.73 8.91 -16.82
C GLU A 90 -8.28 7.52 -16.46
N ALA A 91 -7.89 6.99 -15.30
CA ALA A 91 -8.20 5.62 -14.88
C ALA A 91 -9.71 5.31 -14.84
N GLU A 92 -10.56 6.27 -14.48
CA GLU A 92 -12.02 6.09 -14.45
C GLU A 92 -12.59 5.86 -15.86
N GLN A 93 -12.12 6.63 -16.85
CA GLN A 93 -12.56 6.49 -18.25
C GLN A 93 -12.12 5.15 -18.81
N VAL A 94 -10.88 4.73 -18.51
CA VAL A 94 -10.34 3.42 -18.90
C VAL A 94 -11.18 2.28 -18.30
N ASN A 95 -11.47 2.35 -17.00
CA ASN A 95 -12.23 1.31 -16.29
C ASN A 95 -13.68 1.18 -16.74
N THR A 96 -14.29 2.24 -17.30
CA THR A 96 -15.63 2.15 -17.90
C THR A 96 -15.68 1.09 -19.01
N ARG A 97 -14.56 0.86 -19.71
CA ARG A 97 -14.43 -0.18 -20.76
C ARG A 97 -13.92 -1.51 -20.23
N LEU A 98 -12.99 -1.46 -19.27
CA LEU A 98 -12.32 -2.68 -18.79
C LEU A 98 -13.12 -3.50 -17.78
N LEU A 99 -13.87 -2.85 -16.88
CA LEU A 99 -14.61 -3.58 -15.84
C LEU A 99 -15.63 -4.57 -16.42
N PRO A 100 -16.42 -4.23 -17.45
CA PRO A 100 -17.32 -5.20 -18.12
C PRO A 100 -16.59 -6.40 -18.75
N GLN A 101 -15.31 -6.25 -19.07
CA GLN A 101 -14.47 -7.28 -19.70
C GLN A 101 -13.72 -8.12 -18.66
N GLY A 102 -13.95 -7.90 -17.36
CA GLY A 102 -13.25 -8.60 -16.29
C GLY A 102 -11.80 -8.13 -16.10
N LEU A 103 -11.49 -6.90 -16.51
CA LEU A 103 -10.18 -6.25 -16.34
C LEU A 103 -10.32 -4.99 -15.47
N VAL A 104 -9.22 -4.60 -14.84
CA VAL A 104 -9.12 -3.35 -14.07
C VAL A 104 -7.79 -2.68 -14.36
N TYR A 105 -7.85 -1.36 -14.47
CA TYR A 105 -6.71 -0.47 -14.57
C TYR A 105 -6.69 0.49 -13.39
N SER A 106 -5.51 0.88 -12.92
CA SER A 106 -5.37 2.02 -12.01
C SER A 106 -4.18 2.86 -12.41
N ALA A 107 -4.35 4.18 -12.24
CA ALA A 107 -3.30 5.16 -12.44
C ALA A 107 -3.40 6.25 -11.39
N GLY A 108 -2.28 6.65 -10.81
CA GLY A 108 -2.27 7.74 -9.83
C GLY A 108 -0.88 8.08 -9.34
N TYR A 109 -0.79 8.94 -8.34
CA TYR A 109 0.48 9.37 -7.75
C TYR A 109 0.62 8.77 -6.36
N GLY A 110 1.71 8.05 -6.12
CA GLY A 110 2.05 7.47 -4.84
C GLY A 110 2.97 8.36 -4.01
N GLN A 111 3.73 7.73 -3.11
CA GLN A 111 4.71 8.44 -2.30
C GLN A 111 5.73 9.19 -3.17
N ARG A 112 6.16 10.36 -2.70
CA ARG A 112 7.07 11.28 -3.43
C ARG A 112 6.53 11.72 -4.81
N ALA A 113 5.22 11.61 -5.02
CA ALA A 113 4.57 11.89 -6.29
C ALA A 113 5.08 11.03 -7.47
N LYS A 114 5.53 9.80 -7.20
CA LYS A 114 5.81 8.81 -8.25
C LYS A 114 4.50 8.39 -8.93
N PRO A 115 4.36 8.52 -10.26
CA PRO A 115 3.23 7.97 -10.99
C PRO A 115 3.21 6.44 -10.87
N HIS A 116 2.03 5.84 -10.71
CA HIS A 116 1.87 4.40 -10.61
C HIS A 116 0.83 3.93 -11.59
N PHE A 117 1.11 2.82 -12.26
CA PHE A 117 0.20 2.20 -13.22
C PHE A 117 0.13 0.70 -12.97
N PHE A 118 -1.06 0.13 -13.15
CA PHE A 118 -1.18 -1.32 -13.27
C PHE A 118 -2.40 -1.70 -14.10
N LEU A 119 -2.32 -2.87 -14.72
CA LEU A 119 -3.43 -3.56 -15.39
C LEU A 119 -3.53 -4.95 -14.79
N GLY A 120 -4.74 -5.39 -14.45
CA GLY A 120 -4.95 -6.73 -13.90
C GLY A 120 -6.33 -7.29 -14.18
N ARG A 121 -6.52 -8.56 -13.81
CA ARG A 121 -7.81 -9.24 -13.83
C ARG A 121 -8.68 -8.73 -12.69
N LEU A 122 -9.94 -8.42 -12.97
CA LEU A 122 -10.92 -8.07 -11.97
C LEU A 122 -11.36 -9.33 -11.21
N ASP A 123 -11.09 -9.37 -9.90
CA ASP A 123 -11.55 -10.44 -8.99
C ASP A 123 -12.87 -10.06 -8.31
N ARG A 124 -13.00 -8.82 -7.85
CA ARG A 124 -14.17 -8.33 -7.11
C ARG A 124 -14.42 -6.85 -7.41
N HIS A 125 -15.68 -6.48 -7.57
CA HIS A 125 -16.13 -5.10 -7.73
C HIS A 125 -17.39 -4.88 -6.90
N GLU A 126 -17.37 -3.88 -6.02
CA GLU A 126 -18.52 -3.50 -5.20
C GLU A 126 -18.68 -1.98 -5.18
N ASP A 127 -19.93 -1.53 -5.28
CA ASP A 127 -20.30 -0.14 -5.08
C ASP A 127 -21.22 -0.06 -3.86
N THR A 128 -20.73 0.57 -2.79
CA THR A 128 -21.44 0.63 -1.50
C THR A 128 -22.18 1.94 -1.30
N GLY A 129 -22.16 2.85 -2.29
CA GLY A 129 -22.63 4.23 -2.17
C GLY A 129 -21.71 5.13 -1.32
N GLU A 130 -20.90 4.56 -0.43
CA GLU A 130 -19.87 5.27 0.31
C GLU A 130 -18.51 5.24 -0.39
N TYR A 131 -18.13 4.08 -0.93
CA TYR A 131 -16.91 3.90 -1.69
C TYR A 131 -17.12 2.82 -2.75
N ARG A 132 -16.28 2.86 -3.78
CA ARG A 132 -16.15 1.80 -4.78
C ARG A 132 -14.97 0.92 -4.42
N LEU A 133 -15.18 -0.38 -4.22
CA LEU A 133 -14.11 -1.35 -3.98
C LEU A 133 -13.82 -2.12 -5.26
N ILE A 134 -12.54 -2.17 -5.62
CA ILE A 134 -12.05 -2.98 -6.74
C ILE A 134 -10.88 -3.83 -6.26
N VAL A 135 -11.02 -5.15 -6.33
CA VAL A 135 -9.94 -6.11 -6.05
C VAL A 135 -9.44 -6.66 -7.37
N ALA A 136 -8.16 -6.42 -7.64
CA ALA A 136 -7.41 -6.99 -8.75
C ALA A 136 -6.73 -8.29 -8.31
N GLY A 137 -6.84 -9.31 -9.15
CA GLY A 137 -6.21 -10.61 -8.97
C GLY A 137 -4.80 -10.67 -9.55
N GLU A 138 -4.70 -11.32 -10.70
CA GLU A 138 -3.47 -11.41 -11.49
C GLU A 138 -3.17 -10.07 -12.18
N GLU A 139 -1.91 -9.66 -12.15
CA GLU A 139 -1.42 -8.41 -12.74
C GLU A 139 -0.75 -8.71 -14.07
N PHE A 140 -1.23 -8.04 -15.12
CA PHE A 140 -0.73 -8.17 -16.48
C PHE A 140 0.30 -7.11 -16.84
N ALA A 141 0.27 -5.98 -16.14
CA ALA A 141 1.28 -4.94 -16.19
C ALA A 141 1.39 -4.25 -14.83
N ARG A 142 2.60 -3.91 -14.40
CA ARG A 142 2.85 -3.21 -13.12
C ARG A 142 4.21 -2.53 -13.07
N ASP A 143 4.31 -1.57 -12.17
CA ASP A 143 5.57 -0.97 -11.74
C ASP A 143 6.43 -1.95 -10.89
N LEU A 144 7.72 -1.62 -10.78
CA LEU A 144 8.69 -2.19 -9.85
C LEU A 144 8.17 -2.15 -8.42
N THR A 145 7.64 -0.99 -8.01
CA THR A 145 6.95 -0.84 -6.73
C THR A 145 5.46 -1.04 -6.92
N SER A 146 4.93 -2.05 -6.25
CA SER A 146 3.53 -2.43 -6.32
C SER A 146 2.88 -2.34 -4.95
N PRO A 147 2.31 -1.18 -4.57
CA PRO A 147 1.55 -1.05 -3.33
C PRO A 147 0.34 -1.99 -3.36
N PRO A 148 0.07 -2.76 -2.30
CA PRO A 148 -1.04 -3.72 -2.28
C PRO A 148 -2.41 -3.08 -2.16
N ALA A 149 -2.49 -1.84 -1.66
CA ALA A 149 -3.72 -1.09 -1.54
C ALA A 149 -3.48 0.40 -1.82
N MET A 150 -4.50 1.05 -2.36
CA MET A 150 -4.54 2.50 -2.53
C MET A 150 -5.98 3.00 -2.66
N SER A 151 -6.24 4.20 -2.15
CA SER A 151 -7.49 4.92 -2.37
C SER A 151 -7.29 6.12 -3.29
N GLN A 152 -8.21 6.32 -4.22
CA GLN A 152 -8.24 7.48 -5.11
C GLN A 152 -9.70 7.86 -5.41
N ASN A 153 -10.07 9.11 -5.13
CA ASN A 153 -11.40 9.67 -5.44
C ASN A 153 -12.57 8.78 -4.95
N GLY A 154 -12.46 8.21 -3.75
CA GLY A 154 -13.49 7.32 -3.18
C GLY A 154 -13.52 5.90 -3.77
N THR A 155 -12.57 5.57 -4.65
CA THR A 155 -12.33 4.20 -5.13
C THR A 155 -11.15 3.59 -4.38
N ILE A 156 -11.36 2.41 -3.80
CA ILE A 156 -10.37 1.59 -3.11
C ILE A 156 -9.91 0.50 -4.07
N PHE A 157 -8.62 0.47 -4.38
CA PHE A 157 -8.00 -0.60 -5.16
C PHE A 157 -7.19 -1.51 -4.24
N ILE A 158 -7.48 -2.82 -4.30
CA ILE A 158 -6.69 -3.86 -3.64
C ILE A 158 -6.05 -4.74 -4.70
N ARG A 159 -4.76 -5.01 -4.58
CA ARG A 159 -3.97 -5.78 -5.55
C ARG A 159 -3.51 -7.08 -4.89
N ARG A 160 -4.26 -8.18 -5.11
CA ARG A 160 -4.04 -9.47 -4.44
C ARG A 160 -2.65 -10.03 -4.71
N GLN A 161 -2.16 -9.96 -5.95
CA GLN A 161 -0.81 -10.44 -6.28
C GLN A 161 0.30 -9.59 -5.64
N ALA A 162 0.12 -8.27 -5.57
CA ALA A 162 1.03 -7.38 -4.85
C ALA A 162 1.04 -7.65 -3.34
N LEU A 163 -0.12 -7.96 -2.75
CA LEU A 163 -0.24 -8.34 -1.34
C LEU A 163 0.47 -9.67 -1.06
N ARG A 164 0.31 -10.67 -1.94
CA ARG A 164 1.06 -11.94 -1.85
C ARG A 164 2.56 -11.69 -1.84
N GLN A 165 3.06 -10.84 -2.73
CA GLN A 165 4.49 -10.47 -2.75
C GLN A 165 4.92 -9.80 -1.45
N MET A 166 4.14 -8.83 -0.94
CA MET A 166 4.48 -8.15 0.30
C MET A 166 4.55 -9.12 1.50
N ILE A 167 3.59 -10.07 1.59
CA ILE A 167 3.59 -11.09 2.64
C ILE A 167 4.81 -12.01 2.49
N TRP A 168 5.13 -12.44 1.27
CA TRP A 168 6.30 -13.26 0.99
C TRP A 168 7.60 -12.58 1.44
N GLU A 169 7.80 -11.31 1.05
CA GLU A 169 8.97 -10.52 1.44
C GLU A 169 9.11 -10.42 2.97
N LYS A 170 7.99 -10.16 3.68
CA LYS A 170 7.96 -10.09 5.14
C LYS A 170 8.27 -11.43 5.81
N MET A 171 7.81 -12.51 5.19
CA MET A 171 8.02 -13.87 5.68
C MET A 171 9.49 -14.29 5.50
N GLU A 172 10.09 -14.01 4.35
CA GLU A 172 11.52 -14.24 4.10
C GLU A 172 12.41 -13.40 5.04
N GLU A 173 12.08 -12.13 5.27
CA GLU A 173 12.76 -11.27 6.24
C GLU A 173 12.72 -11.89 7.65
N TRP A 174 11.55 -12.37 8.08
CA TRP A 174 11.39 -13.01 9.39
C TRP A 174 12.15 -14.34 9.50
N ARG A 175 12.18 -15.16 8.44
CA ARG A 175 12.82 -16.47 8.42
C ARG A 175 14.31 -16.44 8.76
N TRP A 176 15.00 -15.32 8.53
CA TRP A 176 16.42 -15.18 8.84
C TRP A 176 16.73 -15.32 10.33
N ASN A 177 15.85 -14.79 11.19
CA ASN A 177 16.08 -14.75 12.64
C ASN A 177 15.01 -15.50 13.46
N ARG A 178 13.85 -15.83 12.85
CA ARG A 178 12.70 -16.53 13.45
C ARG A 178 12.28 -15.98 14.83
N LEU A 179 12.39 -14.65 15.01
CA LEU A 179 12.11 -13.97 16.28
C LEU A 179 10.66 -14.14 16.69
N ASP A 180 10.40 -14.16 18.00
CA ASP A 180 9.04 -14.13 18.54
C ASP A 180 8.48 -12.69 18.57
N ASN A 181 8.18 -12.18 17.38
CA ASN A 181 7.64 -10.84 17.14
C ASN A 181 6.24 -10.93 16.47
N PRO A 182 5.51 -9.82 16.30
CA PRO A 182 4.18 -9.86 15.68
C PRO A 182 4.14 -10.57 14.33
N MET A 183 5.16 -10.35 13.48
CA MET A 183 5.24 -11.00 12.16
C MET A 183 5.35 -12.52 12.29
N GLY A 184 6.23 -13.02 13.17
CA GLY A 184 6.38 -14.45 13.42
C GLY A 184 5.12 -15.09 14.00
N ARG A 185 4.35 -14.37 14.81
CA ARG A 185 3.06 -14.84 15.34
C ARG A 185 2.00 -14.93 14.23
N ALA A 186 1.95 -13.94 13.33
CA ALA A 186 1.06 -13.98 12.17
C ALA A 186 1.40 -15.13 11.21
N ILE A 187 2.68 -15.29 10.86
CA ILE A 187 3.16 -16.35 9.94
C ILE A 187 2.88 -17.74 10.52
N ARG A 188 3.06 -17.94 11.83
CA ARG A 188 2.81 -19.23 12.51
C ARG A 188 1.34 -19.68 12.49
N ALA A 189 0.41 -18.82 12.08
CA ALA A 189 -0.98 -19.21 11.87
C ALA A 189 -1.19 -19.98 10.54
N TYR A 190 -0.17 -20.07 9.69
CA TYR A 190 -0.23 -20.69 8.36
C TYR A 190 0.93 -21.69 8.17
N ASP A 191 0.77 -22.66 7.26
CA ASP A 191 1.74 -23.73 7.00
C ASP A 191 2.75 -23.37 5.90
N PHE A 192 3.51 -22.29 6.11
CA PHE A 192 4.55 -21.86 5.16
C PHE A 192 5.71 -22.86 5.01
N GLU A 193 5.80 -23.88 5.87
CA GLU A 193 6.86 -24.90 5.81
C GLU A 193 6.54 -26.00 4.78
N HIS A 194 5.29 -26.44 4.67
CA HIS A 194 4.89 -27.51 3.74
C HIS A 194 4.05 -27.03 2.55
N ASP A 195 3.33 -25.92 2.68
CA ASP A 195 2.49 -25.34 1.63
C ASP A 195 2.65 -23.81 1.57
N PRO A 196 3.79 -23.31 1.07
CA PRO A 196 4.06 -21.87 1.01
C PRO A 196 3.07 -21.13 0.09
N ASP A 197 2.71 -21.68 -1.06
CA ASP A 197 1.82 -21.02 -2.01
C ASP A 197 0.37 -20.98 -1.50
N GLY A 198 -0.15 -22.09 -0.96
CA GLY A 198 -1.49 -22.11 -0.35
C GLY A 198 -1.57 -21.26 0.92
N SER A 199 -0.50 -21.21 1.71
CA SER A 199 -0.40 -20.31 2.87
C SER A 199 -0.37 -18.84 2.46
N LEU A 200 0.36 -18.49 1.40
CA LEU A 200 0.35 -17.14 0.85
C LEU A 200 -1.05 -16.74 0.36
N ASP A 201 -1.74 -17.61 -0.36
CA ASP A 201 -3.09 -17.33 -0.85
C ASP A 201 -4.08 -17.15 0.31
N THR A 202 -4.05 -18.04 1.29
CA THR A 202 -4.94 -17.98 2.46
C THR A 202 -4.67 -16.72 3.30
N MET A 203 -3.40 -16.42 3.56
CA MET A 203 -3.02 -15.24 4.32
C MET A 203 -3.33 -13.96 3.57
N ALA A 204 -3.07 -13.90 2.26
CA ALA A 204 -3.43 -12.73 1.44
C ALA A 204 -4.94 -12.47 1.47
N GLU A 205 -5.76 -13.51 1.30
CA GLU A 205 -7.22 -13.37 1.38
C GLU A 205 -7.67 -12.85 2.75
N ALA A 206 -7.13 -13.40 3.84
CA ALA A 206 -7.42 -12.90 5.18
C ALA A 206 -7.00 -11.43 5.37
N GLN A 207 -5.87 -11.02 4.78
CA GLN A 207 -5.37 -9.65 4.90
C GLN A 207 -6.02 -8.65 3.94
N ILE A 208 -6.66 -9.08 2.85
CA ILE A 208 -7.43 -8.17 1.97
C ILE A 208 -8.43 -7.36 2.81
N ASP A 209 -9.14 -8.00 3.72
CA ASP A 209 -10.08 -7.32 4.63
C ASP A 209 -9.38 -6.27 5.51
N THR A 210 -8.21 -6.57 6.06
CA THR A 210 -7.42 -5.61 6.87
C THR A 210 -7.06 -4.36 6.07
N PHE A 211 -6.64 -4.53 4.82
CA PHE A 211 -6.33 -3.41 3.94
C PHE A 211 -7.58 -2.63 3.55
N ILE A 212 -8.68 -3.31 3.18
CA ILE A 212 -9.95 -2.64 2.90
C ILE A 212 -10.38 -1.78 4.10
N LEU A 213 -10.27 -2.31 5.32
CA LEU A 213 -10.63 -1.56 6.52
C LEU A 213 -9.77 -0.30 6.71
N HIS A 214 -8.47 -0.37 6.43
CA HIS A 214 -7.58 0.78 6.48
C HIS A 214 -8.01 1.86 5.48
N GLU A 215 -8.23 1.47 4.23
CA GLU A 215 -8.65 2.37 3.15
C GLU A 215 -10.03 3.00 3.44
N ILE A 216 -10.98 2.24 4.02
CA ILE A 216 -12.25 2.79 4.52
C ILE A 216 -12.00 3.85 5.60
N GLY A 217 -11.07 3.60 6.51
CA GLY A 217 -10.66 4.56 7.53
C GLY A 217 -10.07 5.83 6.92
N GLU A 218 -9.24 5.72 5.87
CA GLU A 218 -8.70 6.87 5.16
C GLU A 218 -9.80 7.69 4.48
N VAL A 219 -10.77 7.03 3.83
CA VAL A 219 -11.94 7.71 3.24
C VAL A 219 -12.75 8.46 4.30
N GLN A 220 -12.96 7.86 5.48
CA GLN A 220 -13.62 8.53 6.61
C GLN A 220 -12.84 9.76 7.08
N CYS A 221 -11.53 9.63 7.28
CA CYS A 221 -10.66 10.76 7.62
C CYS A 221 -10.72 11.87 6.56
N GLY A 222 -10.68 11.53 5.27
CA GLY A 222 -10.74 12.50 4.17
C GLY A 222 -12.04 13.31 4.17
N ARG A 223 -13.17 12.68 4.50
CA ARG A 223 -14.47 13.38 4.65
C ARG A 223 -14.50 14.31 5.86
N GLU A 224 -13.91 13.89 6.98
CA GLU A 224 -13.87 14.68 8.22
C GLU A 224 -12.92 15.88 8.11
N LEU A 225 -11.73 15.67 7.54
CA LEU A 225 -10.66 16.67 7.45
C LEU A 225 -10.82 17.61 6.25
N GLY A 226 -11.53 17.16 5.21
CA GLY A 226 -11.78 17.94 4.01
C GLY A 226 -10.57 18.07 3.07
N PRO A 227 -10.74 18.74 1.91
CA PRO A 227 -9.71 18.84 0.87
C PRO A 227 -8.46 19.61 1.32
N GLU A 228 -8.60 20.52 2.29
CA GLU A 228 -7.48 21.29 2.85
C GLU A 228 -6.37 20.40 3.43
N TRP A 229 -6.71 19.18 3.88
CA TRP A 229 -5.72 18.21 4.35
C TRP A 229 -4.76 17.78 3.24
N GLU A 230 -5.30 17.43 2.07
CA GLU A 230 -4.48 17.03 0.92
C GLU A 230 -3.71 18.22 0.34
N GLU A 231 -4.30 19.42 0.33
CA GLU A 231 -3.62 20.66 -0.04
C GLU A 231 -2.42 20.96 0.89
N MET A 232 -2.60 20.76 2.20
CA MET A 232 -1.54 20.89 3.18
C MET A 232 -0.42 19.89 2.93
N LEU A 233 -0.73 18.60 2.75
CA LEU A 233 0.27 17.57 2.48
C LEU A 233 1.05 17.86 1.18
N ALA A 234 0.35 18.29 0.13
CA ALA A 234 0.97 18.69 -1.14
C ALA A 234 1.91 19.90 -0.99
N SER A 235 1.69 20.74 0.02
CA SER A 235 2.56 21.90 0.31
C SER A 235 3.84 21.55 1.08
N PHE A 236 3.97 20.32 1.58
CA PHE A 236 5.08 19.84 2.44
C PHE A 236 5.94 18.73 1.82
N PRO A 237 6.23 18.72 0.51
CA PRO A 237 6.76 17.54 -0.16
C PRO A 237 8.06 17.05 0.47
N ARG A 238 8.10 15.77 0.83
CA ARG A 238 9.28 15.05 1.37
C ARG A 238 9.80 15.61 2.70
N SER A 239 8.95 16.30 3.46
CA SER A 239 9.31 16.86 4.77
C SER A 239 8.96 15.93 5.93
N ARG A 240 9.56 16.18 7.10
CA ARG A 240 9.18 15.52 8.36
C ARG A 240 7.70 15.78 8.70
N ALA A 241 7.21 16.99 8.44
CA ALA A 241 5.81 17.36 8.67
C ALA A 241 4.85 16.51 7.84
N GLU A 242 5.16 16.28 6.55
CA GLU A 242 4.34 15.39 5.71
C GLU A 242 4.29 13.97 6.27
N ILE A 243 5.45 13.39 6.61
CA ILE A 243 5.55 12.01 7.12
C ILE A 243 4.76 11.86 8.42
N GLN A 244 4.86 12.83 9.32
CA GLN A 244 4.15 12.81 10.61
C GLN A 244 2.66 13.08 10.46
N ALA A 245 2.25 14.03 9.62
CA ALA A 245 0.85 14.29 9.34
C ALA A 245 0.17 13.05 8.74
N ARG A 246 0.80 12.38 7.76
CA ARG A 246 0.30 11.10 7.24
C ARG A 246 0.14 10.06 8.35
N ALA A 247 1.15 9.88 9.20
CA ALA A 247 1.05 8.95 10.33
C ALA A 247 -0.07 9.29 11.34
N VAL A 248 -0.37 10.59 11.55
CA VAL A 248 -1.53 11.03 12.34
C VAL A 248 -2.84 10.60 11.68
N ARG A 249 -2.99 10.84 10.37
CA ARG A 249 -4.16 10.39 9.60
C ARG A 249 -4.32 8.87 9.64
N ASP A 250 -3.24 8.11 9.44
CA ASP A 250 -3.27 6.65 9.43
C ASP A 250 -3.64 6.08 10.80
N ASN A 251 -3.14 6.70 11.89
CA ASN A 251 -3.53 6.31 13.26
C ASN A 251 -5.00 6.60 13.54
N LEU A 252 -5.54 7.71 13.02
CA LEU A 252 -6.96 8.02 13.10
C LEU A 252 -7.79 7.01 12.27
N ALA A 253 -7.39 6.75 11.02
CA ALA A 253 -8.05 5.83 10.11
C ALA A 253 -8.17 4.43 10.72
N ASP A 254 -7.08 3.90 11.26
CA ASP A 254 -7.09 2.57 11.87
C ASP A 254 -7.84 2.52 13.20
N ALA A 255 -7.85 3.61 13.98
CA ALA A 255 -8.66 3.69 15.18
C ALA A 255 -10.16 3.78 14.88
N LEU A 256 -10.54 4.45 13.78
CA LEU A 256 -11.93 4.59 13.32
C LEU A 256 -12.45 3.33 12.66
N SER A 257 -11.62 2.62 11.91
CA SER A 257 -12.00 1.50 11.05
C SER A 257 -11.30 0.19 11.45
N THR A 258 -10.05 0.00 11.05
CA THR A 258 -9.29 -1.26 11.12
C THR A 258 -9.31 -1.96 12.47
N LEU A 259 -8.78 -1.31 13.50
CA LEU A 259 -8.56 -1.93 14.81
C LEU A 259 -9.86 -2.38 15.49
N PRO A 260 -10.95 -1.57 15.53
CA PRO A 260 -12.23 -2.04 16.04
C PRO A 260 -12.72 -3.33 15.36
N ARG A 261 -12.68 -3.41 14.01
CA ARG A 261 -13.23 -4.56 13.30
C ARG A 261 -12.35 -5.80 13.45
N LEU A 262 -11.03 -5.64 13.53
CA LEU A 262 -10.12 -6.75 13.82
C LEU A 262 -10.38 -7.35 15.21
N LEU A 263 -10.66 -6.50 16.21
CA LEU A 263 -11.02 -6.97 17.54
C LEU A 263 -12.40 -7.65 17.58
N ASP A 264 -13.40 -7.07 16.90
CA ASP A 264 -14.75 -7.63 16.86
C ASP A 264 -14.79 -9.01 16.17
N LYS A 265 -13.96 -9.21 15.14
CA LYS A 265 -13.77 -10.51 14.47
C LYS A 265 -12.99 -11.52 15.33
N ALA A 266 -12.32 -11.07 16.38
CA ALA A 266 -11.38 -11.87 17.20
C ALA A 266 -10.30 -12.59 16.37
N ASP A 267 -9.87 -11.98 15.25
CA ASP A 267 -8.85 -12.54 14.37
C ASP A 267 -7.45 -12.19 14.87
N ALA A 268 -6.88 -13.08 15.67
CA ALA A 268 -5.54 -12.90 16.23
C ALA A 268 -4.45 -12.82 15.15
N ALA A 269 -4.56 -13.57 14.05
CA ALA A 269 -3.53 -13.60 13.01
C ALA A 269 -3.47 -12.26 12.27
N SER A 270 -4.62 -11.71 11.89
CA SER A 270 -4.71 -10.39 11.26
C SER A 270 -4.29 -9.26 12.22
N LEU A 271 -4.60 -9.38 13.51
CA LEU A 271 -4.13 -8.42 14.51
C LEU A 271 -2.60 -8.47 14.66
N HIS A 272 -2.00 -9.67 14.73
CA HIS A 272 -0.54 -9.82 14.71
C HIS A 272 0.07 -9.21 13.44
N PHE A 273 -0.54 -9.44 12.29
CA PHE A 273 -0.07 -8.90 11.02
C PHE A 273 -0.15 -7.37 10.98
N TYR A 274 -1.25 -6.78 11.44
CA TYR A 274 -1.40 -5.33 11.59
C TYR A 274 -0.24 -4.72 12.40
N PHE A 275 0.06 -5.27 13.58
CA PHE A 275 1.15 -4.77 14.42
C PHE A 275 2.54 -5.03 13.83
N ALA A 276 2.67 -6.06 13.00
CA ALA A 276 3.89 -6.35 12.26
C ALA A 276 4.16 -5.32 11.15
N THR A 277 3.11 -4.87 10.44
CA THR A 277 3.20 -3.92 9.33
C THR A 277 3.09 -2.45 9.77
N LEU A 278 2.73 -2.20 11.02
CA LEU A 278 2.69 -0.85 11.59
C LEU A 278 4.04 -0.14 11.45
N THR A 279 4.04 1.02 10.79
CA THR A 279 5.26 1.77 10.47
C THR A 279 5.94 2.33 11.72
N ASN A 280 7.25 2.60 11.64
CA ASN A 280 8.01 3.14 12.77
C ASN A 280 7.48 4.49 13.23
N MET A 281 7.05 5.36 12.31
CA MET A 281 6.47 6.66 12.66
C MET A 281 5.17 6.48 13.46
N ARG A 282 4.30 5.55 13.04
CA ARG A 282 3.06 5.29 13.75
C ARG A 282 3.30 4.68 15.14
N LYS A 283 4.29 3.78 15.26
CA LYS A 283 4.76 3.23 16.54
C LYS A 283 5.32 4.31 17.47
N SER A 284 6.12 5.25 16.96
CA SER A 284 6.68 6.33 17.78
C SER A 284 5.63 7.34 18.23
N LEU A 285 4.59 7.57 17.41
CA LEU A 285 3.50 8.48 17.75
C LEU A 285 2.47 7.83 18.68
N THR A 286 2.27 6.51 18.65
CA THR A 286 1.32 5.80 19.51
C THR A 286 1.98 4.63 20.26
N PRO A 287 3.02 4.85 21.08
CA PRO A 287 3.68 3.78 21.84
C PRO A 287 2.69 3.03 22.74
N SER A 288 1.70 3.72 23.30
CA SER A 288 0.67 3.11 24.15
C SER A 288 -0.16 2.02 23.44
N LEU A 289 -0.34 2.12 22.12
CA LEU A 289 -1.00 1.09 21.32
C LEU A 289 -0.14 -0.17 21.20
N VAL A 290 1.18 -0.01 21.09
CA VAL A 290 2.12 -1.14 21.08
C VAL A 290 2.13 -1.84 22.44
N ASP A 291 2.13 -1.08 23.54
CA ASP A 291 2.07 -1.64 24.89
C ASP A 291 0.76 -2.39 25.16
N ALA A 292 -0.36 -1.85 24.68
CA ALA A 292 -1.66 -2.50 24.77
C ALA A 292 -1.69 -3.82 23.99
N TYR A 293 -1.07 -3.88 22.80
CA TYR A 293 -0.91 -5.12 22.04
C TYR A 293 -0.05 -6.16 22.80
N GLN A 294 1.06 -5.74 23.42
CA GLN A 294 1.89 -6.67 24.20
C GLN A 294 1.12 -7.24 25.40
N THR A 295 0.29 -6.42 26.03
CA THR A 295 -0.56 -6.83 27.15
C THR A 295 -1.65 -7.79 26.69
N TRP A 296 -2.36 -7.46 25.61
CA TRP A 296 -3.34 -8.35 24.99
C TRP A 296 -2.73 -9.71 24.61
N HIS A 297 -1.55 -9.70 24.00
CA HIS A 297 -0.89 -10.94 23.61
C HIS A 297 -0.51 -11.81 24.82
N ARG A 298 -0.04 -11.20 25.91
CA ARG A 298 0.41 -11.91 27.12
C ARG A 298 -0.75 -12.43 27.97
N GLU A 299 -1.81 -11.63 28.09
CA GLU A 299 -2.90 -11.86 29.06
C GLU A 299 -4.18 -12.36 28.40
N GLY A 300 -4.28 -12.30 27.07
CA GLY A 300 -5.50 -12.64 26.31
C GLY A 300 -6.65 -11.66 26.52
N ASN A 301 -6.41 -10.54 27.21
CA ASN A 301 -7.43 -9.56 27.55
C ASN A 301 -7.50 -8.46 26.49
N ASP A 302 -8.62 -8.35 25.78
CA ASP A 302 -8.84 -7.34 24.75
C ASP A 302 -9.25 -5.96 25.29
N SER A 303 -9.56 -5.85 26.60
CA SER A 303 -10.06 -4.61 27.19
C SER A 303 -9.05 -3.46 27.08
N VAL A 304 -7.75 -3.79 27.20
CA VAL A 304 -6.66 -2.81 27.07
C VAL A 304 -6.55 -2.27 25.66
N LEU A 305 -6.73 -3.12 24.64
CA LEU A 305 -6.76 -2.70 23.23
C LEU A 305 -8.00 -1.86 22.94
N LYS A 306 -9.18 -2.30 23.38
CA LYS A 306 -10.45 -1.55 23.21
C LYS A 306 -10.34 -0.15 23.81
N ALA A 307 -9.78 -0.02 25.01
CA ALA A 307 -9.61 1.26 25.67
C ALA A 307 -8.67 2.20 24.90
N ILE A 308 -7.51 1.71 24.43
CA ILE A 308 -6.59 2.57 23.67
C ILE A 308 -7.13 2.94 22.28
N ILE A 309 -7.90 2.07 21.64
CA ILE A 309 -8.54 2.36 20.35
C ILE A 309 -9.55 3.49 20.50
N GLN A 310 -10.44 3.42 21.50
CA GLN A 310 -11.41 4.48 21.78
C GLN A 310 -10.73 5.81 22.09
N ARG A 311 -9.65 5.78 22.89
CA ARG A 311 -8.85 6.98 23.17
C ARG A 311 -8.18 7.52 21.91
N SER A 312 -7.63 6.65 21.06
CA SER A 312 -6.96 7.00 19.81
C SER A 312 -7.89 7.73 18.84
N GLN A 313 -9.15 7.33 18.71
CA GLN A 313 -10.12 8.00 17.84
C GLN A 313 -10.26 9.48 18.18
N SER A 314 -10.58 9.79 19.44
CA SER A 314 -10.78 11.18 19.88
C SER A 314 -9.47 11.94 19.95
N HIS A 315 -8.36 11.26 20.25
CA HIS A 315 -7.05 11.90 20.36
C HIS A 315 -6.52 12.33 18.99
N TRP A 316 -6.40 11.40 18.03
CA TRP A 316 -5.83 11.69 16.72
C TRP A 316 -6.69 12.61 15.88
N ARG A 317 -8.02 12.60 16.06
CA ARG A 317 -8.91 13.62 15.47
C ARG A 317 -8.52 15.02 15.91
N ARG A 318 -8.38 15.26 17.22
CA ARG A 318 -7.98 16.58 17.75
C ARG A 318 -6.59 17.00 17.27
N VAL A 319 -5.65 16.06 17.15
CA VAL A 319 -4.30 16.36 16.64
C VAL A 319 -4.37 16.75 15.16
N ALA A 320 -5.12 16.01 14.34
CA ALA A 320 -5.31 16.33 12.93
C ALA A 320 -5.98 17.71 12.74
N GLU A 321 -7.01 18.01 13.53
CA GLU A 321 -7.66 19.33 13.55
C GLU A 321 -6.70 20.46 13.96
N ALA A 322 -5.85 20.23 14.96
CA ALA A 322 -4.84 21.20 15.40
C ALA A 322 -3.77 21.44 14.33
N VAL A 323 -3.36 20.40 13.60
CA VAL A 323 -2.44 20.49 12.47
C VAL A 323 -3.04 21.35 11.35
N LEU A 324 -4.31 21.10 10.98
CA LEU A 324 -5.01 21.93 9.99
C LEU A 324 -5.13 23.39 10.44
N GLU A 325 -5.45 23.62 11.71
CA GLU A 325 -5.57 24.97 12.23
C GLU A 325 -4.23 25.74 12.20
N ASP A 326 -3.11 25.07 12.51
CA ASP A 326 -1.78 25.69 12.38
C ASP A 326 -1.45 25.99 10.90
N PHE A 327 -1.81 25.09 9.98
CA PHE A 327 -1.67 25.32 8.54
C PHE A 327 -2.52 26.50 8.05
N ARG A 328 -3.79 26.60 8.45
CA ARG A 328 -4.67 27.73 8.08
C ARG A 328 -4.11 29.08 8.56
N ARG A 329 -3.45 29.11 9.73
CA ARG A 329 -2.87 30.33 10.30
C ARG A 329 -1.55 30.74 9.66
N HIS A 330 -0.70 29.77 9.34
CA HIS A 330 0.71 30.05 8.97
C HIS A 330 1.07 29.62 7.54
N GLY A 331 0.15 28.99 6.80
CA GLY A 331 0.39 28.41 5.49
C GLY A 331 1.59 27.48 5.52
N ARG A 332 2.50 27.62 4.53
CA ARG A 332 3.75 26.83 4.47
C ARG A 332 4.66 27.00 5.69
N GLY A 333 4.55 28.09 6.45
CA GLY A 333 5.32 28.29 7.69
C GLY A 333 5.01 27.28 8.80
N SER A 334 3.86 26.61 8.73
CA SER A 334 3.50 25.52 9.65
C SER A 334 4.36 24.26 9.45
N MET A 335 5.04 24.09 8.31
CA MET A 335 5.90 22.93 8.03
C MET A 335 7.00 22.74 9.10
N GLU A 336 7.51 23.84 9.67
CA GLU A 336 8.53 23.78 10.73
C GLU A 336 7.94 23.56 12.13
N ARG A 337 6.63 23.81 12.30
CA ARG A 337 5.93 23.82 13.59
C ARG A 337 5.16 22.53 13.86
N ILE A 338 4.58 21.95 12.81
CA ILE A 338 3.78 20.73 12.85
C ILE A 338 4.54 19.56 13.48
N PRO A 339 5.84 19.35 13.21
CA PRO A 339 6.56 18.25 13.84
C PRO A 339 6.55 18.30 15.37
N ASP A 340 6.86 19.47 15.95
CA ASP A 340 6.85 19.64 17.40
C ASP A 340 5.43 19.53 17.98
N LEU A 341 4.42 20.05 17.27
CA LEU A 341 3.02 19.91 17.65
C LEU A 341 2.61 18.43 17.73
N ILE A 342 2.98 17.62 16.73
CA ILE A 342 2.62 16.20 16.68
C ILE A 342 3.40 15.41 17.76
N GLU A 343 4.70 15.65 17.91
CA GLU A 343 5.55 14.90 18.84
C GLU A 343 5.20 15.14 20.30
N THR A 344 4.86 16.39 20.65
CA THR A 344 4.38 16.72 22.01
C THR A 344 3.00 16.12 22.32
N ASN A 345 2.30 15.64 21.30
CA ASN A 345 1.02 14.95 21.41
C ASN A 345 1.12 13.44 21.09
N ALA A 346 2.31 12.82 21.18
CA ALA A 346 2.40 11.36 21.10
C ALA A 346 1.56 10.69 22.22
N LEU A 347 0.92 9.56 21.89
CA LEU A 347 -0.12 8.92 22.71
C LEU A 347 0.32 7.68 23.49
#